data_AF-A0A7J8XBQ7-F1
#
_entry.id   AF-A0A7J8XBQ7-F1
#
_cell.length_a   1.000
_cell.length_b   1.000
_cell.length_c   1.000
_cell.angle_alpha   90.00
_cell.angle_beta   90.00
_cell.angle_gamma   90.00
#
_symmetry.space_group_name_H-M   'P 1'
#
loop_
_entity.id
_entity.type
_entity.pdbx_description
1 polymer ?
#
loop_
_entity_poly.entity_id
_entity_poly.type
_entity_poly.pdbx_seq_one_letter_code
_entity_poly.pdbx_strand_id
1 'polypeptide(L)'
;MGIGDLDFRPWICFLLLALKSGFGFIIRYMELAQRVDEALGFMAAAGITIGDPQMNTVDFWTSHECLHLPYEQALTREDSTTGLYYDCSAHMLWVGERTRQLDGAHVEFLRGISNPLGIKVSDKMDPKDLVKLCEILNPRNKPGRLTIITRMGADNMRIKLPLLIRAVRQAGLIVTWVSDPMHGNTIKAPCGLKTRPFDAIRSELRAFFDVHEQEGSYPGGVHLEMTGQNVTECIGGSNTVTFDDLNSRYHTHCDPRLNASQSLELAFAISERLRKRRLKSAKELCNDN
;
A
#
# COMPACT_ATOMS: atom_id res chain seq x y z
N MET A 1 1.33 -15.83 -22.57
CA MET A 1 1.81 -14.90 -21.53
C MET A 1 1.18 -15.31 -20.22
N GLY A 2 1.99 -15.67 -19.22
CA GLY A 2 1.49 -15.91 -17.87
C GLY A 2 1.06 -14.60 -17.21
N ILE A 3 0.16 -14.63 -16.23
CA ILE A 3 -0.28 -13.41 -15.52
C ILE A 3 0.87 -12.79 -14.68
N GLY A 4 1.92 -13.55 -14.36
CA GLY A 4 3.09 -13.12 -13.61
C GLY A 4 4.35 -12.84 -14.45
N ASP A 5 4.24 -12.78 -15.77
CA ASP A 5 5.35 -12.51 -16.69
C ASP A 5 5.81 -11.05 -16.57
N LEU A 6 7.11 -10.82 -16.37
CA LEU A 6 7.70 -9.47 -16.26
C LEU A 6 7.51 -8.64 -17.53
N ASP A 7 7.25 -9.28 -18.67
CA ASP A 7 6.78 -8.61 -19.87
C ASP A 7 5.29 -8.22 -19.74
N PHE A 8 5.03 -7.17 -18.96
CA PHE A 8 3.69 -6.59 -18.82
C PHE A 8 3.34 -5.61 -19.95
N ARG A 9 4.18 -5.47 -21.00
CA ARG A 9 3.98 -4.49 -22.09
C ARG A 9 2.58 -4.60 -22.72
N PRO A 10 2.04 -5.80 -23.04
CA PRO A 10 0.72 -5.90 -23.68
C PRO A 10 -0.42 -5.41 -22.79
N TRP A 11 -0.36 -5.70 -21.49
CA TRP A 11 -1.37 -5.28 -20.53
C TRP A 11 -1.45 -3.77 -20.43
N ILE A 12 -0.29 -3.12 -20.40
CA ILE A 12 -0.27 -1.70 -20.16
C ILE A 12 -0.50 -0.90 -21.45
N CYS A 13 0.00 -1.36 -22.61
CA CYS A 13 -0.37 -0.81 -23.91
C CYS A 13 -1.89 -0.90 -24.16
N PHE A 14 -2.52 -2.03 -23.79
CA PHE A 14 -3.98 -2.18 -23.85
C PHE A 14 -4.68 -1.19 -22.91
N LEU A 15 -4.19 -1.03 -21.68
CA LEU A 15 -4.74 -0.07 -20.74
C LEU A 15 -4.70 1.36 -21.31
N LEU A 16 -3.63 1.77 -21.97
CA LEU A 16 -3.52 3.15 -22.49
C LEU A 16 -4.38 3.41 -23.71
N LEU A 17 -4.52 2.42 -24.59
CA LEU A 17 -5.44 2.52 -25.73
C LEU A 17 -6.90 2.55 -25.26
N ALA A 18 -7.21 1.87 -24.16
CA ALA A 18 -8.54 1.84 -23.57
C ALA A 18 -8.86 3.08 -22.71
N LEU A 19 -7.84 3.76 -22.17
CA LEU A 19 -8.01 4.89 -21.28
C LEU A 19 -7.91 6.20 -22.06
N LYS A 20 -8.99 7.00 -22.05
CA LYS A 20 -9.04 8.38 -22.58
C LYS A 20 -8.23 9.36 -21.70
N SER A 21 -7.04 8.98 -21.29
CA SER A 21 -6.18 9.81 -20.45
C SER A 21 -5.53 10.92 -21.28
N GLY A 22 -5.34 12.09 -20.67
CA GLY A 22 -4.76 13.25 -21.36
C GLY A 22 -3.35 13.00 -21.92
N PHE A 23 -3.01 13.72 -23.00
CA PHE A 23 -1.78 13.56 -23.78
C PHE A 23 -0.48 13.51 -22.94
N GLY A 24 -0.38 14.31 -21.88
CA GLY A 24 0.79 14.34 -21.00
C GLY A 24 0.96 13.10 -20.09
N PHE A 25 -0.09 12.30 -19.89
CA PHE A 25 0.00 11.01 -19.21
C PHE A 25 0.57 9.93 -20.15
N ILE A 26 0.16 9.97 -21.42
CA ILE A 26 0.62 9.05 -22.47
C ILE A 26 2.14 9.19 -22.70
N ILE A 27 2.67 10.43 -22.74
CA ILE A 27 4.12 10.66 -22.93
C ILE A 27 4.95 10.05 -21.78
N ARG A 28 4.61 10.38 -20.53
CA ARG A 28 5.32 9.84 -19.35
C ARG A 28 5.24 8.32 -19.28
N TYR A 29 4.12 7.77 -19.75
CA TYR A 29 3.97 6.33 -19.85
C TYR A 29 4.93 5.74 -20.89
N MET A 30 4.94 6.29 -22.11
CA MET A 30 5.80 5.81 -23.21
C MET A 30 7.27 5.82 -22.80
N GLU A 31 7.71 6.86 -22.07
CA GLU A 31 9.06 6.92 -21.50
C GLU A 31 9.33 5.77 -20.50
N LEU A 32 8.37 5.42 -19.63
CA LEU A 32 8.56 4.30 -18.72
C LEU A 32 8.58 2.96 -19.47
N ALA A 33 7.67 2.75 -20.41
CA ALA A 33 7.59 1.53 -21.21
C ALA A 33 8.87 1.33 -22.01
N GLN A 34 9.39 2.39 -22.64
CA GLN A 34 10.66 2.36 -23.35
C GLN A 34 11.81 2.00 -22.40
N ARG A 35 11.86 2.55 -21.18
CA ARG A 35 12.91 2.21 -20.22
C ARG A 35 12.80 0.78 -19.69
N VAL A 36 11.59 0.25 -19.56
CA VAL A 36 11.38 -1.17 -19.23
C VAL A 36 11.86 -2.03 -20.39
N ASP A 37 11.56 -1.65 -21.63
CA ASP A 37 12.02 -2.34 -22.84
C ASP A 37 13.55 -2.36 -22.95
N GLU A 38 14.20 -1.21 -22.71
CA GLU A 38 15.66 -1.09 -22.64
C GLU A 38 16.26 -1.99 -21.54
N ALA A 39 15.63 -2.04 -20.37
CA ALA A 39 16.09 -2.89 -19.26
C ALA A 39 15.90 -4.39 -19.56
N LEU A 40 14.76 -4.78 -20.14
CA LEU A 40 14.51 -6.15 -20.61
C LEU A 40 15.49 -6.55 -21.71
N GLY A 41 15.77 -5.64 -22.65
CA GLY A 41 16.77 -5.82 -23.70
C GLY A 41 18.18 -5.97 -23.14
N PHE A 42 18.54 -5.19 -22.11
CA PHE A 42 19.82 -5.35 -21.42
C PHE A 42 19.93 -6.69 -20.69
N MET A 43 18.88 -7.13 -19.98
CA MET A 43 18.85 -8.44 -19.33
C MET A 43 19.01 -9.57 -20.35
N ALA A 44 18.32 -9.49 -21.49
CA ALA A 44 18.47 -10.42 -22.60
C ALA A 44 19.90 -10.43 -23.17
N ALA A 45 20.50 -9.25 -23.38
CA ALA A 45 21.88 -9.14 -23.83
C ALA A 45 22.90 -9.67 -22.80
N ALA A 46 22.58 -9.60 -21.51
CA ALA A 46 23.37 -10.16 -20.42
C ALA A 46 23.15 -11.67 -20.21
N GLY A 47 22.32 -12.32 -21.04
CA GLY A 47 22.06 -13.76 -21.01
C GLY A 47 20.89 -14.20 -20.14
N ILE A 48 20.12 -13.26 -19.57
CA ILE A 48 18.86 -13.53 -18.86
C ILE A 48 17.72 -13.39 -19.87
N THR A 49 17.16 -14.51 -20.29
CA THR A 49 16.15 -14.58 -21.35
C THR A 49 14.75 -14.73 -20.78
N ILE A 50 13.74 -14.55 -21.63
CA ILE A 50 12.32 -14.81 -21.28
C ILE A 50 12.10 -16.27 -20.88
N GLY A 51 13.04 -17.20 -21.13
CA GLY A 51 12.94 -18.58 -20.65
C GLY A 51 13.26 -18.76 -19.16
N ASP A 52 13.91 -17.78 -18.53
CA ASP A 52 14.33 -17.89 -17.14
C ASP A 52 13.14 -17.79 -16.17
N PRO A 53 13.04 -18.65 -15.14
CA PRO A 53 11.91 -18.62 -14.20
C PRO A 53 11.68 -17.25 -13.55
N GLN A 54 12.77 -16.56 -13.23
CA GLN A 54 12.75 -15.21 -12.63
C GLN A 54 12.06 -14.16 -13.53
N MET A 55 11.96 -14.42 -14.83
CA MET A 55 11.28 -13.55 -15.78
C MET A 55 9.78 -13.85 -15.89
N ASN A 56 9.34 -15.03 -15.46
CA ASN A 56 7.96 -15.52 -15.69
C ASN A 56 7.15 -15.76 -14.41
N THR A 57 7.80 -15.75 -13.25
CA THR A 57 7.15 -16.01 -11.97
C THR A 57 7.22 -14.79 -11.08
N VAL A 58 6.07 -14.45 -10.48
CA VAL A 58 5.98 -13.49 -9.40
C VAL A 58 5.40 -14.20 -8.20
N ASP A 59 5.97 -13.94 -7.04
CA ASP A 59 5.34 -14.34 -5.80
C ASP A 59 4.15 -13.40 -5.52
N PHE A 60 3.04 -13.97 -5.03
CA PHE A 60 1.85 -13.23 -4.71
C PHE A 60 1.29 -13.70 -3.37
N TRP A 61 0.94 -12.75 -2.50
CA TRP A 61 0.51 -13.01 -1.14
C TRP A 61 -0.87 -12.42 -0.90
N THR A 62 -1.62 -13.08 -0.04
CA THR A 62 -2.97 -12.69 0.37
C THR A 62 -2.96 -12.03 1.74
N SER A 63 -3.87 -11.08 1.95
CA SER A 63 -4.10 -10.46 3.24
C SER A 63 -5.55 -10.03 3.40
N HIS A 64 -6.03 -10.01 4.64
CA HIS A 64 -7.32 -9.42 5.01
C HIS A 64 -7.31 -8.90 6.46
N GLU A 65 -8.35 -8.16 6.82
CA GLU A 65 -8.57 -7.72 8.20
C GLU A 65 -8.97 -8.91 9.05
N CYS A 66 -8.20 -9.21 10.08
CA CYS A 66 -8.59 -10.18 11.12
C CYS A 66 -9.78 -9.59 11.87
N LEU A 67 -10.99 -9.97 11.46
CA LEU A 67 -12.23 -9.36 11.95
C LEU A 67 -13.18 -10.40 12.55
N HIS A 68 -13.51 -11.44 11.79
CA HIS A 68 -14.45 -12.47 12.23
C HIS A 68 -13.71 -13.61 12.94
N LEU A 69 -13.38 -13.40 14.21
CA LEU A 69 -12.52 -14.31 14.99
C LEU A 69 -12.89 -15.81 14.93
N PRO A 70 -14.19 -16.23 14.89
CA PRO A 70 -14.51 -17.64 14.69
C PRO A 70 -13.98 -18.23 13.37
N TYR A 71 -13.97 -17.44 12.29
CA TYR A 71 -13.39 -17.84 11.01
C TYR A 71 -11.86 -17.94 11.08
N GLU A 72 -11.22 -16.93 11.66
CA GLU A 72 -9.75 -16.89 11.84
C GLU A 72 -9.26 -18.05 12.73
N GLN A 73 -9.96 -18.30 13.85
CA GLN A 73 -9.67 -19.42 14.73
C GLN A 73 -9.83 -20.77 14.01
N ALA A 74 -10.89 -20.95 13.21
CA ALA A 74 -11.12 -22.18 12.46
C ALA A 74 -10.05 -22.44 11.38
N LEU A 75 -9.33 -21.41 10.93
CA LEU A 75 -8.25 -21.49 9.95
C LEU A 75 -6.85 -21.42 10.55
N THR A 76 -6.74 -21.27 11.87
CA THR A 76 -5.46 -21.34 12.59
C THR A 76 -4.96 -22.77 12.71
N ARG A 77 -3.69 -23.01 12.38
CA ARG A 77 -3.02 -24.32 12.42
C ARG A 77 -1.71 -24.21 13.17
N GLU A 78 -1.31 -25.30 13.79
CA GLU A 78 0.05 -25.48 14.30
C GLU A 78 0.95 -25.94 13.16
N ASP A 79 2.06 -25.25 12.96
CA ASP A 79 3.09 -25.65 12.01
C ASP A 79 3.85 -26.89 12.53
N SER A 80 3.92 -27.93 11.71
CA SER A 80 4.49 -29.23 12.10
C SER A 80 6.00 -29.21 12.32
N THR A 81 6.71 -28.18 11.85
CA THR A 81 8.17 -28.07 11.96
C THR A 81 8.62 -27.22 13.15
N THR A 82 7.85 -26.19 13.49
CA THR A 82 8.19 -25.18 14.50
C THR A 82 7.32 -25.25 15.75
N GLY A 83 6.15 -25.90 15.70
CA GLY A 83 5.15 -25.90 16.77
C GLY A 83 4.49 -24.53 16.98
N LEU A 84 4.69 -23.58 16.07
CA LEU A 84 4.10 -22.25 16.14
C LEU A 84 2.73 -22.23 15.47
N TYR A 85 1.82 -21.44 16.02
CA TYR A 85 0.51 -21.23 15.39
C TYR A 85 0.59 -20.19 14.28
N TYR A 86 -0.04 -20.49 13.15
CA TYR A 86 -0.27 -19.57 12.05
C TYR A 86 -1.76 -19.57 11.72
N ASP A 87 -2.31 -18.39 11.47
CA ASP A 87 -3.60 -18.30 10.82
C ASP A 87 -3.41 -18.55 9.32
N CYS A 88 -3.89 -19.70 8.82
CA CYS A 88 -3.74 -20.09 7.43
C CYS A 88 -4.85 -19.51 6.52
N SER A 89 -5.67 -18.58 7.02
CA SER A 89 -6.65 -17.85 6.21
C SER A 89 -5.97 -16.91 5.20
N ALA A 90 -4.82 -16.34 5.55
CA ALA A 90 -4.01 -15.47 4.70
C ALA A 90 -2.53 -15.44 5.11
N HIS A 91 -1.68 -14.89 4.24
CA HIS A 91 -0.25 -14.75 4.54
C HIS A 91 0.00 -13.66 5.58
N MET A 92 -0.71 -12.54 5.47
CA MET A 92 -0.60 -11.40 6.37
C MET A 92 -1.99 -10.97 6.85
N LEU A 93 -2.11 -10.62 8.12
CA LEU A 93 -3.37 -10.19 8.73
C LEU A 93 -3.19 -8.83 9.39
N TRP A 94 -4.22 -7.98 9.39
CA TRP A 94 -4.19 -6.73 10.13
C TRP A 94 -5.34 -6.58 11.10
N VAL A 95 -5.09 -5.81 12.17
CA VAL A 95 -6.15 -5.30 13.06
C VAL A 95 -6.64 -3.95 12.57
N GLY A 96 -7.96 -3.79 12.53
CA GLY A 96 -8.62 -2.56 12.11
C GLY A 96 -8.58 -1.45 13.16
N GLU A 97 -8.90 -0.23 12.74
CA GLU A 97 -8.95 0.94 13.63
C GLU A 97 -9.97 0.76 14.77
N ARG A 98 -11.04 0.00 14.54
CA ARG A 98 -12.14 -0.19 15.49
C ARG A 98 -11.97 -1.42 16.39
N THR A 99 -10.96 -2.25 16.13
CA THR A 99 -10.74 -3.54 16.77
C THR A 99 -9.35 -3.66 17.43
N ARG A 100 -8.58 -2.56 17.46
CA ARG A 100 -7.21 -2.49 17.99
C ARG A 100 -7.11 -2.09 19.47
N GLN A 101 -8.12 -2.39 20.29
CA GLN A 101 -8.07 -2.13 21.73
C GLN A 101 -6.97 -2.98 22.36
N LEU A 102 -6.16 -2.39 23.25
CA LEU A 102 -4.97 -3.04 23.84
C LEU A 102 -5.31 -4.36 24.55
N ASP A 103 -6.46 -4.41 25.20
CA ASP A 103 -7.04 -5.55 25.92
C ASP A 103 -8.13 -6.28 25.11
N GLY A 104 -8.26 -5.95 23.82
CA GLY A 104 -9.27 -6.49 22.93
C GLY A 104 -8.94 -7.89 22.39
N ALA A 105 -9.99 -8.65 22.06
CA ALA A 105 -9.86 -10.02 21.56
C ALA A 105 -9.02 -10.14 20.27
N HIS A 106 -9.10 -9.16 19.36
CA HIS A 106 -8.32 -9.20 18.12
C HIS A 106 -6.81 -9.03 18.35
N VAL A 107 -6.43 -8.14 19.27
CA VAL A 107 -5.01 -7.97 19.64
C VAL A 107 -4.50 -9.23 20.33
N GLU A 108 -5.29 -9.83 21.21
CA GLU A 108 -4.94 -11.10 21.86
C GLU A 108 -4.81 -12.24 20.85
N PHE A 109 -5.73 -12.35 19.89
CA PHE A 109 -5.65 -13.35 18.84
C PHE A 109 -4.37 -13.20 17.99
N LEU A 110 -4.10 -11.97 17.51
CA LEU A 110 -2.92 -11.70 16.68
C LEU A 110 -1.60 -11.86 17.45
N ARG A 111 -1.60 -11.64 18.77
CA ARG A 111 -0.45 -11.91 19.64
C ARG A 111 -0.05 -13.39 19.61
N GLY A 112 -1.02 -14.30 19.46
CA GLY A 112 -0.81 -15.75 19.49
C GLY A 112 -0.33 -16.37 18.17
N ILE A 113 -0.48 -15.70 17.03
CA ILE A 113 -0.13 -16.26 15.71
C ILE A 113 1.23 -15.74 15.20
N SER A 114 1.84 -16.47 14.26
CA SER A 114 3.21 -16.21 13.76
C SER A 114 3.27 -15.50 12.40
N ASN A 115 2.12 -15.19 11.79
CA ASN A 115 2.01 -14.41 10.55
C ASN A 115 2.64 -13.00 10.67
N PRO A 116 3.13 -12.39 9.58
CA PRO A 116 3.30 -10.95 9.52
C PRO A 116 1.99 -10.22 9.84
N LEU A 117 2.08 -9.15 10.61
CA LEU A 117 0.93 -8.43 11.16
C LEU A 117 0.88 -6.98 10.69
N GLY A 118 -0.33 -6.43 10.65
CA GLY A 118 -0.61 -5.03 10.37
C GLY A 118 -1.45 -4.39 11.45
N ILE A 119 -1.28 -3.09 11.67
CA ILE A 119 -2.15 -2.28 12.53
C ILE A 119 -2.62 -1.08 11.73
N LYS A 120 -3.93 -0.90 11.58
CA LYS A 120 -4.50 0.35 11.03
C LYS A 120 -4.37 1.46 12.09
N VAL A 121 -3.87 2.61 11.68
CA VAL A 121 -3.57 3.75 12.57
C VAL A 121 -4.11 5.04 11.98
N SER A 122 -5.07 5.67 12.66
CA SER A 122 -5.59 6.99 12.29
C SER A 122 -4.88 8.16 12.97
N ASP A 123 -5.33 9.37 12.66
CA ASP A 123 -4.92 10.64 13.27
C ASP A 123 -5.21 10.72 14.78
N LYS A 124 -6.06 9.81 15.29
CA LYS A 124 -6.45 9.69 16.70
C LYS A 124 -5.54 8.77 17.51
N MET A 125 -4.55 8.13 16.89
CA MET A 125 -3.65 7.25 17.61
C MET A 125 -2.78 8.02 18.60
N ASP A 126 -2.80 7.58 19.86
CA ASP A 126 -1.85 8.05 20.86
C ASP A 126 -0.48 7.36 20.66
N PRO A 127 0.64 8.11 20.64
CA PRO A 127 1.96 7.53 20.44
C PRO A 127 2.35 6.47 21.50
N LYS A 128 1.90 6.61 22.75
CA LYS A 128 2.20 5.64 23.82
C LYS A 128 1.42 4.35 23.60
N ASP A 129 0.17 4.45 23.18
CA ASP A 129 -0.64 3.27 22.89
C ASP A 129 -0.14 2.53 21.64
N LEU A 130 0.37 3.26 20.63
CA LEU A 130 1.05 2.62 19.50
C LEU A 130 2.28 1.82 19.94
N VAL A 131 3.11 2.39 20.81
CA VAL A 131 4.29 1.69 21.36
C VAL A 131 3.87 0.40 22.08
N LYS A 132 2.85 0.47 22.95
CA LYS A 132 2.32 -0.72 23.65
C LYS A 132 1.79 -1.78 22.67
N LEU A 133 1.05 -1.38 21.63
CA LEU A 133 0.57 -2.31 20.61
C LEU A 133 1.73 -3.01 19.91
N CYS A 134 2.80 -2.28 19.60
CA CYS A 134 4.00 -2.86 19.00
C CYS A 134 4.71 -3.85 19.94
N GLU A 135 4.82 -3.55 21.22
CA GLU A 135 5.41 -4.44 22.23
C GLU A 135 4.59 -5.73 22.38
N ILE A 136 3.26 -5.62 22.35
CA ILE A 136 2.36 -6.78 22.43
C ILE A 136 2.48 -7.67 21.18
N LEU A 137 2.45 -7.07 19.99
CA LEU A 137 2.36 -7.82 18.73
C LEU A 137 3.72 -8.21 18.13
N ASN A 138 4.81 -7.59 18.59
CA ASN A 138 6.18 -7.89 18.21
C ASN A 138 7.14 -7.90 19.42
N PRO A 139 6.92 -8.78 20.42
CA PRO A 139 7.69 -8.78 21.68
C PRO A 139 9.17 -9.10 21.50
N ARG A 140 9.55 -9.74 20.39
CA ARG A 140 10.94 -10.05 20.03
C ARG A 140 11.57 -8.99 19.11
N ASN A 141 10.86 -7.90 18.83
CA ASN A 141 11.27 -6.83 17.93
C ASN A 141 11.81 -7.33 16.57
N LYS A 142 11.19 -8.38 16.01
CA LYS A 142 11.63 -9.03 14.77
C LYS A 142 11.35 -8.09 13.58
N PRO A 143 12.35 -7.72 12.77
CA PRO A 143 12.13 -6.94 11.56
C PRO A 143 11.14 -7.64 10.61
N GLY A 144 10.22 -6.87 10.01
CA GLY A 144 9.21 -7.39 9.10
C GLY A 144 8.00 -8.08 9.77
N ARG A 145 8.01 -8.25 11.11
CA ARG A 145 6.85 -8.81 11.83
C ARG A 145 5.66 -7.86 11.82
N LEU A 146 5.88 -6.55 11.97
CA LEU A 146 4.81 -5.59 12.20
C LEU A 146 4.83 -4.44 11.19
N THR A 147 3.67 -4.17 10.62
CA THR A 147 3.43 -3.08 9.66
C THR A 147 2.44 -2.07 10.22
N ILE A 148 2.83 -0.81 10.31
CA ILE A 148 1.96 0.29 10.73
C ILE A 148 1.33 0.92 9.48
N ILE A 149 0.01 0.78 9.35
CA ILE A 149 -0.77 1.18 8.18
C ILE A 149 -1.51 2.49 8.51
N THR A 150 -0.94 3.62 8.10
CA THR A 150 -1.39 4.97 8.49
C THR A 150 -2.47 5.51 7.56
N ARG A 151 -3.58 6.00 8.12
CA ARG A 151 -4.74 6.57 7.40
C ARG A 151 -5.29 7.83 8.10
N MET A 152 -4.81 9.00 7.70
CA MET A 152 -4.98 10.24 8.47
C MET A 152 -5.57 11.40 7.66
N GLY A 153 -5.50 11.35 6.33
CA GLY A 153 -5.65 12.53 5.48
C GLY A 153 -4.36 13.36 5.43
N ALA A 154 -4.15 14.13 4.36
CA ALA A 154 -2.87 14.77 4.07
C ALA A 154 -2.40 15.77 5.14
N ASP A 155 -3.30 16.57 5.69
CA ASP A 155 -2.95 17.60 6.68
C ASP A 155 -2.58 16.99 8.03
N ASN A 156 -3.41 16.06 8.50
CA ASN A 156 -3.13 15.31 9.72
C ASN A 156 -1.88 14.45 9.58
N MET A 157 -1.60 13.87 8.40
CA MET A 157 -0.38 13.10 8.16
C MET A 157 0.88 13.94 8.49
N ARG A 158 0.91 15.20 8.05
CA ARG A 158 2.06 16.10 8.31
C ARG A 158 2.23 16.47 9.78
N ILE A 159 1.16 16.42 10.56
CA ILE A 159 1.16 16.82 11.97
C ILE A 159 1.37 15.61 12.89
N LYS A 160 0.70 14.50 12.61
CA LYS A 160 0.55 13.35 13.53
C LYS A 160 1.59 12.26 13.27
N LEU A 161 1.89 11.95 12.01
CA LEU A 161 2.85 10.87 11.69
C LEU A 161 4.25 11.11 12.27
N PRO A 162 4.82 12.34 12.27
CA PRO A 162 6.12 12.59 12.92
C PRO A 162 6.16 12.16 14.39
N LEU A 163 5.07 12.40 15.13
CA LEU A 163 4.98 12.04 16.55
C LEU A 163 5.02 10.52 16.76
N LEU A 164 4.32 9.78 15.90
CA LEU A 164 4.29 8.31 15.95
C LEU A 164 5.64 7.70 15.56
N ILE A 165 6.28 8.21 14.50
CA ILE A 165 7.61 7.76 14.07
C ILE A 165 8.63 7.95 15.19
N ARG A 166 8.64 9.13 15.82
CA ARG A 166 9.57 9.44 16.92
C ARG A 166 9.33 8.56 18.14
N ALA A 167 8.08 8.30 18.52
CA ALA A 167 7.75 7.43 19.65
C ALA A 167 8.22 5.98 19.42
N VAL A 168 7.93 5.41 18.24
CA VAL A 168 8.38 4.06 17.86
C VAL A 168 9.92 3.99 17.83
N ARG A 169 10.58 5.01 17.29
CA ARG A 169 12.05 5.11 17.26
C ARG A 169 12.65 5.20 18.66
N GLN A 170 12.09 6.03 19.54
CA GLN A 170 12.56 6.19 20.92
C GLN A 170 12.40 4.90 21.74
N ALA A 171 11.35 4.12 21.45
CA ALA A 171 11.16 2.79 22.04
C ALA A 171 12.07 1.70 21.42
N GLY A 172 12.90 2.04 20.42
CA GLY A 172 13.79 1.07 19.76
C GLY A 172 13.07 0.01 18.92
N LEU A 173 11.81 0.26 18.55
CA LEU A 173 10.96 -0.70 17.86
C LEU A 173 11.15 -0.64 16.34
N ILE A 174 11.17 -1.81 15.71
CA ILE A 174 11.35 -1.98 14.26
C ILE A 174 10.01 -2.34 13.64
N VAL A 175 9.53 -1.46 12.76
CA VAL A 175 8.26 -1.62 12.04
C VAL A 175 8.40 -1.20 10.58
N THR A 176 7.52 -1.73 9.74
CA THR A 176 7.33 -1.25 8.36
C THR A 176 6.24 -0.18 8.35
N TRP A 177 6.51 1.00 7.78
CA TRP A 177 5.50 2.05 7.63
C TRP A 177 4.83 1.96 6.27
N VAL A 178 3.50 1.94 6.26
CA VAL A 178 2.69 1.83 5.03
C VAL A 178 1.61 2.90 5.03
N SER A 179 1.42 3.58 3.91
CA SER A 179 0.32 4.55 3.75
C SER A 179 -0.95 3.85 3.26
N ASP A 180 -2.06 4.08 3.95
CA ASP A 180 -3.43 3.85 3.46
C ASP A 180 -4.08 5.21 3.18
N PRO A 181 -3.88 5.76 1.97
CA PRO A 181 -4.44 7.06 1.59
C PRO A 181 -5.93 6.99 1.23
N MET A 182 -6.60 5.86 1.50
CA MET A 182 -7.98 5.62 1.07
C MET A 182 -8.94 5.98 2.22
N HIS A 183 -8.80 5.29 3.35
CA HIS A 183 -9.78 5.32 4.43
C HIS A 183 -9.80 6.64 5.23
N GLY A 184 -8.77 7.48 5.10
CA GLY A 184 -8.72 8.82 5.70
C GLY A 184 -9.47 9.89 4.88
N ASN A 185 -9.75 9.62 3.59
CA ASN A 185 -10.21 10.62 2.63
C ASN A 185 -11.64 10.39 2.11
N THR A 186 -12.44 9.56 2.79
CA THR A 186 -13.83 9.29 2.40
C THR A 186 -14.73 10.49 2.73
N ILE A 187 -15.47 10.97 1.72
CA ILE A 187 -16.50 12.01 1.85
C ILE A 187 -17.85 11.47 1.38
N LYS A 188 -18.93 12.18 1.70
CA LYS A 188 -20.27 11.91 1.17
C LYS A 188 -20.59 12.91 0.06
N ALA A 189 -20.89 12.41 -1.13
CA ALA A 189 -21.31 13.20 -2.28
C ALA A 189 -22.73 13.78 -2.09
N PRO A 190 -23.11 14.84 -2.83
CA PRO A 190 -24.46 15.40 -2.78
C PRO A 190 -25.57 14.38 -3.08
N CYS A 191 -25.30 13.39 -3.94
CA CYS A 191 -26.21 12.29 -4.26
C CYS A 191 -26.33 11.23 -3.15
N GLY A 192 -25.62 11.38 -2.03
CA GLY A 192 -25.68 10.50 -0.87
C GLY A 192 -24.67 9.34 -0.89
N LEU A 193 -24.06 9.06 -2.04
CA LEU A 193 -23.00 8.05 -2.16
C LEU A 193 -21.72 8.49 -1.44
N LYS A 194 -20.97 7.53 -0.92
CA LYS A 194 -19.59 7.79 -0.49
C LYS A 194 -18.71 7.95 -1.72
N THR A 195 -17.70 8.80 -1.65
CA THR A 195 -16.63 8.87 -2.65
C THR A 195 -15.33 9.31 -1.99
N ARG A 196 -14.23 9.27 -2.74
CA ARG A 196 -12.92 9.75 -2.31
C ARG A 196 -12.34 10.63 -3.41
N PRO A 197 -11.96 11.88 -3.13
CA PRO A 197 -11.27 12.71 -4.11
C PRO A 197 -9.88 12.16 -4.39
N PHE A 198 -9.59 11.82 -5.64
CA PHE A 198 -8.29 11.30 -6.05
C PHE A 198 -7.13 12.24 -5.66
N ASP A 199 -7.35 13.56 -5.73
CA ASP A 199 -6.35 14.54 -5.29
C ASP A 199 -6.06 14.49 -3.79
N ALA A 200 -7.05 14.17 -2.95
CA ALA A 200 -6.84 13.98 -1.52
C ALA A 200 -6.01 12.72 -1.26
N ILE A 201 -6.34 11.60 -1.93
CA ILE A 201 -5.56 10.34 -1.89
C ILE A 201 -4.10 10.61 -2.28
N ARG A 202 -3.89 11.29 -3.41
CA ARG A 202 -2.55 11.65 -3.91
C ARG A 202 -1.81 12.59 -2.95
N SER A 203 -2.52 13.52 -2.32
CA SER A 203 -1.94 14.49 -1.36
C SER A 203 -1.49 13.82 -0.06
N GLU A 204 -2.26 12.85 0.44
CA GLU A 204 -1.87 12.06 1.62
C GLU A 204 -0.65 11.21 1.33
N LEU A 205 -0.62 10.54 0.17
CA LEU A 205 0.57 9.79 -0.25
C LEU A 205 1.81 10.69 -0.34
N ARG A 206 1.68 11.90 -0.91
CA ARG A 206 2.79 12.86 -0.96
C ARG A 206 3.24 13.25 0.45
N ALA A 207 2.31 13.55 1.34
CA ALA A 207 2.58 13.89 2.73
C ALA A 207 3.33 12.78 3.46
N PHE A 208 2.94 11.52 3.25
CA PHE A 208 3.60 10.35 3.83
C PHE A 208 5.08 10.28 3.43
N PHE A 209 5.40 10.44 2.14
CA PHE A 209 6.79 10.49 1.67
C PHE A 209 7.56 11.69 2.25
N ASP A 210 6.94 12.89 2.26
CA ASP A 210 7.58 14.11 2.77
C ASP A 210 7.93 13.99 4.26
N VAL A 211 7.00 13.45 5.07
CA VAL A 211 7.23 13.21 6.50
C VAL A 211 8.36 12.21 6.72
N HIS A 212 8.38 11.10 5.97
CA HIS A 212 9.46 10.11 6.10
C HIS A 212 10.83 10.70 5.74
N GLU A 213 10.91 11.55 4.71
CA GLU A 213 12.14 12.26 4.36
C GLU A 213 12.58 13.22 5.47
N GLN A 214 11.66 14.02 6.01
CA GLN A 214 11.93 14.95 7.11
C GLN A 214 12.37 14.23 8.39
N GLU A 215 11.75 13.11 8.71
CA GLU A 215 12.07 12.32 9.91
C GLU A 215 13.27 11.39 9.71
N GLY A 216 13.87 11.32 8.53
CA GLY A 216 14.98 10.38 8.24
C GLY A 216 14.56 8.91 8.38
N SER A 217 13.32 8.58 8.03
CA SER A 217 12.76 7.23 8.13
C SER A 217 12.40 6.66 6.74
N TYR A 218 11.91 5.42 6.71
CA TYR A 218 11.68 4.69 5.46
C TYR A 218 10.19 4.52 5.15
N PRO A 219 9.70 5.05 4.00
CA PRO A 219 8.35 4.82 3.51
C PRO A 219 8.26 3.41 2.91
N GLY A 220 7.77 2.45 3.69
CA GLY A 220 7.84 1.01 3.40
C GLY A 220 6.85 0.49 2.37
N GLY A 221 5.73 1.18 2.11
CA GLY A 221 4.77 0.76 1.09
C GLY A 221 3.45 1.52 1.09
N VAL A 222 2.49 1.02 0.32
CA VAL A 222 1.12 1.55 0.21
C VAL A 222 0.09 0.43 0.35
N HIS A 223 -1.09 0.76 0.88
CA HIS A 223 -2.22 -0.15 1.04
C HIS A 223 -3.45 0.51 0.39
N LEU A 224 -3.90 -0.03 -0.73
CA LEU A 224 -4.90 0.60 -1.59
C LEU A 224 -6.13 -0.30 -1.78
N GLU A 225 -7.30 0.33 -1.92
CA GLU A 225 -8.51 -0.34 -2.38
C GLU A 225 -8.69 -0.02 -3.86
N MET A 226 -8.56 -1.03 -4.71
CA MET A 226 -8.56 -0.85 -6.17
C MET A 226 -9.31 -1.98 -6.88
N THR A 227 -9.70 -1.73 -8.13
CA THR A 227 -10.30 -2.72 -9.01
C THR A 227 -9.84 -2.51 -10.45
N GLY A 228 -9.63 -3.61 -11.17
CA GLY A 228 -9.36 -3.57 -12.61
C GLY A 228 -10.61 -3.23 -13.45
N GLN A 229 -11.78 -3.16 -12.82
CA GLN A 229 -13.04 -2.80 -13.49
C GLN A 229 -13.10 -1.29 -13.80
N ASN A 230 -13.80 -0.95 -14.88
CA ASN A 230 -14.04 0.44 -15.26
C ASN A 230 -15.21 1.04 -14.46
N VAL A 231 -14.93 1.41 -13.20
CA VAL A 231 -15.88 1.96 -12.22
C VAL A 231 -15.71 3.46 -12.01
N THR A 232 -16.76 4.12 -11.52
CA THR A 232 -16.80 5.56 -11.19
C THR A 232 -17.00 5.78 -9.69
N GLU A 233 -16.20 5.12 -8.86
CA GLU A 233 -16.36 5.13 -7.40
C GLU A 233 -15.61 6.31 -6.72
N CYS A 234 -14.39 6.62 -7.17
CA CYS A 234 -13.61 7.77 -6.72
C CYS A 234 -13.66 8.92 -7.73
N ILE A 235 -13.93 10.15 -7.27
CA ILE A 235 -13.94 11.36 -8.13
C ILE A 235 -12.52 11.85 -8.46
N GLY A 236 -12.38 12.55 -9.59
CA GLY A 236 -11.12 13.10 -10.09
C GLY A 236 -10.26 12.08 -10.83
N GLY A 237 -8.95 12.32 -10.84
CA GLY A 237 -7.98 11.57 -11.65
C GLY A 237 -8.00 12.01 -13.12
N SER A 238 -7.14 11.41 -13.94
CA SER A 238 -6.96 11.78 -15.36
C SER A 238 -8.23 11.72 -16.22
N ASN A 239 -9.19 10.86 -15.89
CA ASN A 239 -10.47 10.75 -16.61
C ASN A 239 -11.56 11.70 -16.07
N THR A 240 -11.24 12.57 -15.10
CA THR A 240 -12.13 13.59 -14.51
C THR A 240 -13.50 13.05 -14.09
N VAL A 241 -13.53 11.99 -13.27
CA VAL A 241 -14.79 11.46 -12.72
C VAL A 241 -15.44 12.53 -11.84
N THR A 242 -16.66 12.96 -12.17
CA THR A 242 -17.42 13.96 -11.43
C THR A 242 -18.38 13.31 -10.44
N PHE A 243 -19.07 14.11 -9.62
CA PHE A 243 -20.13 13.60 -8.74
C PHE A 243 -21.31 13.00 -9.52
N ASP A 244 -21.61 13.53 -10.71
CA ASP A 244 -22.72 13.06 -11.54
C ASP A 244 -22.42 11.68 -12.15
N ASP A 245 -21.13 11.40 -12.40
CA ASP A 245 -20.67 10.13 -12.94
C ASP A 245 -20.76 8.97 -11.94
N LEU A 246 -20.88 9.25 -10.64
CA LEU A 246 -20.88 8.23 -9.59
C LEU A 246 -21.98 7.19 -9.81
N ASN A 247 -23.19 7.62 -10.16
CA ASN A 247 -24.33 6.72 -10.34
C ASN A 247 -24.23 5.82 -11.59
N SER A 248 -23.28 6.08 -12.49
CA SER A 248 -23.17 5.29 -13.72
C SER A 248 -22.67 3.87 -13.47
N ARG A 249 -21.66 3.70 -12.60
CA ARG A 249 -20.95 2.42 -12.36
C ARG A 249 -20.44 2.29 -10.93
N TYR A 250 -21.29 2.58 -9.95
CA TYR A 250 -20.99 2.36 -8.53
C TYR A 250 -21.29 0.90 -8.15
N HIS A 251 -20.27 0.05 -8.04
CA HIS A 251 -20.44 -1.41 -7.90
C HIS A 251 -19.96 -1.96 -6.54
N THR A 252 -19.66 -1.07 -5.59
CA THR A 252 -19.22 -1.44 -4.24
C THR A 252 -20.34 -1.26 -3.22
N HIS A 253 -20.45 -2.19 -2.27
CA HIS A 253 -21.35 -2.07 -1.12
C HIS A 253 -20.68 -1.41 0.09
N CYS A 254 -19.34 -1.32 0.09
CA CYS A 254 -18.56 -0.82 1.22
C CYS A 254 -18.05 0.59 0.91
N ASP A 255 -16.78 0.69 0.56
CA ASP A 255 -16.10 1.94 0.30
C ASP A 255 -15.67 2.06 -1.18
N PRO A 256 -15.51 3.30 -1.68
CA PRO A 256 -15.21 3.57 -3.09
C PRO A 256 -13.76 3.21 -3.46
N ARG A 257 -13.57 2.42 -4.52
CA ARG A 257 -12.26 1.91 -4.97
C ARG A 257 -11.65 2.78 -6.07
N LEU A 258 -10.33 2.75 -6.19
CA LEU A 258 -9.64 3.27 -7.38
C LEU A 258 -9.96 2.38 -8.57
N ASN A 259 -10.30 2.99 -9.70
CA ASN A 259 -10.34 2.27 -10.98
C ASN A 259 -8.92 2.05 -11.53
N ALA A 260 -8.81 1.32 -12.64
CA ALA A 260 -7.53 0.98 -13.26
C ALA A 260 -6.66 2.22 -13.60
N SER A 261 -7.26 3.29 -14.15
CA SER A 261 -6.52 4.51 -14.52
C SER A 261 -5.96 5.23 -13.30
N GLN A 262 -6.81 5.42 -12.29
CA GLN A 262 -6.42 6.08 -11.04
C GLN A 262 -5.34 5.29 -10.32
N SER A 263 -5.45 3.95 -10.31
CA SER A 263 -4.45 3.05 -9.74
C SER A 263 -3.10 3.18 -10.44
N LEU A 264 -3.10 3.21 -11.78
CA LEU A 264 -1.89 3.39 -12.57
C LEU A 264 -1.28 4.78 -12.35
N GLU A 265 -2.08 5.84 -12.34
CA GLU A 265 -1.62 7.20 -12.06
C GLU A 265 -0.93 7.30 -10.70
N LEU A 266 -1.47 6.63 -9.68
CA LEU A 266 -0.87 6.59 -8.34
C LEU A 266 0.45 5.80 -8.35
N ALA A 267 0.52 4.68 -9.06
CA ALA A 267 1.75 3.89 -9.21
C ALA A 267 2.88 4.72 -9.84
N PHE A 268 2.59 5.53 -10.86
CA PHE A 268 3.55 6.47 -11.45
C PHE A 268 4.04 7.51 -10.43
N ALA A 269 3.13 8.10 -9.66
CA ALA A 269 3.49 9.08 -8.63
C ALA A 269 4.42 8.48 -7.55
N ILE A 270 4.19 7.22 -7.17
CA ILE A 270 5.06 6.47 -6.24
C ILE A 270 6.43 6.22 -6.87
N SER A 271 6.46 5.74 -8.11
CA SER A 271 7.70 5.44 -8.85
C SER A 271 8.60 6.68 -8.99
N GLU A 272 8.02 7.83 -9.30
CA GLU A 272 8.75 9.11 -9.37
C GLU A 272 9.41 9.47 -8.02
N ARG A 273 8.68 9.31 -6.91
CA ARG A 273 9.19 9.58 -5.56
C ARG A 273 10.34 8.64 -5.18
N LEU A 274 10.18 7.34 -5.42
CA LEU A 274 11.21 6.34 -5.15
C LEU A 274 12.47 6.58 -5.99
N ARG A 275 12.31 6.93 -7.27
CA ARG A 275 13.44 7.28 -8.15
C ARG A 275 14.20 8.51 -7.65
N LYS A 276 13.49 9.58 -7.27
CA LYS A 276 14.11 10.80 -6.74
C LYS A 276 14.93 10.51 -5.48
N ARG A 277 14.40 9.72 -4.54
CA ARG A 277 15.12 9.30 -3.33
C ARG A 277 16.38 8.51 -3.67
N ARG A 278 16.29 7.49 -4.54
CA ARG A 278 17.45 6.67 -4.96
C ARG A 278 18.56 7.51 -5.58
N LEU A 279 18.21 8.47 -6.44
CA LEU A 279 19.18 9.37 -7.08
C LEU A 279 19.84 10.34 -6.10
N LYS A 280 19.10 10.80 -5.08
CA LYS A 280 19.65 11.64 -4.01
C LYS A 280 20.66 10.87 -3.17
N SER A 281 20.32 9.66 -2.72
CA SER A 281 21.24 8.80 -1.95
C SER A 281 22.50 8.43 -2.74
N ALA A 282 22.38 8.18 -4.05
CA ALA A 282 23.55 7.91 -4.89
C ALA A 282 24.50 9.12 -5.03
N LYS A 283 23.96 10.34 -5.07
CA LYS A 283 24.77 11.57 -5.11
C LYS A 283 25.47 11.84 -3.77
N GLU A 284 24.80 11.60 -2.66
CA GLU A 284 25.39 11.73 -1.31
C GLU A 284 26.58 10.76 -1.17
N LEU A 285 26.43 9.49 -1.56
CA LEU A 285 27.52 8.50 -1.58
C LEU A 285 28.70 8.88 -2.47
N CYS A 286 28.47 9.55 -3.60
CA CYS A 286 29.56 10.00 -4.49
C CYS A 286 30.26 11.28 -4.00
N ASN A 287 29.60 12.09 -3.17
CA ASN A 287 30.16 13.34 -2.64
C ASN A 287 30.91 13.15 -1.31
N ASP A 288 30.71 12.01 -0.64
CA ASP A 288 31.40 11.62 0.60
C ASP A 288 32.72 10.84 0.33
N ASN A 289 33.15 10.73 -0.93
CA ASN A 289 34.46 10.20 -1.37
C ASN A 289 35.33 11.32 -1.97
#